data_AF-A0A9P8LBB4-F1
#
_entry.id   AF-A0A9P8LBB4-F1
#
_cell.length_a   1.000
_cell.length_b   1.000
_cell.length_c   1.000
_cell.angle_alpha   90.00
_cell.angle_beta   90.00
_cell.angle_gamma   90.00
#
_symmetry.space_group_name_H-M   'P 1'
#
loop_
_entity.id
_entity.type
_entity.pdbx_description
1 polymer ?
#
loop_
_entity_poly.entity_id
_entity_poly.type
_entity_poly.pdbx_seq_one_letter_code
_entity_poly.pdbx_strand_id
1 'polypeptide(L)'
;MPSLCSDLYFSATSCFNATSPSDCFCRKLLVTSCSRICQHDEEAAAYLRWIKAACGGKQQNPNATAATGAFSPNWVDWNAFQATAYQNLFPWKWYIHYTPPNGTRTAPPPTCPSNLSKLGAFVLVNAVILLVTAILGRATVVQAVTFGKLGTPGSPFWPFTALCTTGLSILANFANAYIVHSTPGYGHTSTTELALLWLSRPRISWVAVVLVMIERERGMYFSVGASALLSEVILQTLGAVYLGRTVHFAQVYKYLRIGHVDGVVIPRGKWAYVMFIGAALWITAIGFVFFLIIWTFFGLGRIARDLWGFLARRAGASGSDAWETTKAVAGVAKLGWVVWKRSMLERLGVTQQIMLGLAERLPGVREAVVLLVRYRHMVRGAPGHLPGQPAIGGGQQQLPIDAAPHQELIHVPQLQLAPPQVPPLPLAAPTSYLDWLYSMGLSSEALKNMLICFQWMVFPFLGQWLFWAGFVNFAEDL
;
A
#
# COMPACT_ATOMS: atom_id res chain seq x y z
N MET A 1 40.53 3.81 -0.53
CA MET A 1 40.86 4.08 0.88
C MET A 1 42.22 4.76 1.11
N PRO A 2 43.39 4.24 0.67
CA PRO A 2 44.70 4.84 1.01
C PRO A 2 44.86 6.30 0.59
N SER A 3 44.24 6.72 -0.53
CA SER A 3 44.30 8.09 -1.04
C SER A 3 43.28 9.05 -0.40
N LEU A 4 42.21 8.53 0.20
CA LEU A 4 41.13 9.33 0.81
C LEU A 4 41.45 9.69 2.26
N CYS A 5 42.12 8.78 2.98
CA CYS A 5 42.65 9.02 4.32
C CYS A 5 43.97 8.29 4.52
N SER A 6 45.03 8.91 4.00
CA SER A 6 46.42 8.47 4.17
C SER A 6 46.77 8.22 5.62
N ASP A 7 46.29 9.08 6.54
CA ASP A 7 46.66 9.02 7.95
C ASP A 7 46.00 7.83 8.66
N LEU A 8 44.72 7.56 8.35
CA LEU A 8 44.03 6.39 8.87
C LEU A 8 44.60 5.11 8.27
N TYR A 9 44.92 5.10 6.97
CA TYR A 9 45.53 3.97 6.30
C TYR A 9 46.93 3.68 6.86
N PHE A 10 47.79 4.69 6.97
CA PHE A 10 49.12 4.57 7.58
C PHE A 10 49.03 4.11 9.04
N SER A 11 48.09 4.65 9.81
CA SER A 11 47.84 4.22 11.20
C SER A 11 47.38 2.76 11.26
N ALA A 12 46.46 2.35 10.37
CA ALA A 12 46.02 0.97 10.27
C ALA A 12 47.18 0.04 9.90
N THR A 13 47.98 0.38 8.89
CA THR A 13 49.15 -0.38 8.45
C THR A 13 50.21 -0.48 9.55
N SER A 14 50.48 0.62 10.25
CA SER A 14 51.39 0.63 11.41
C SER A 14 50.88 -0.29 12.52
N CYS A 15 49.56 -0.30 12.77
CA CYS A 15 48.94 -1.18 13.74
C CYS A 15 48.89 -2.65 13.30
N PHE A 16 48.78 -2.96 12.00
CA PHE A 16 48.86 -4.32 11.49
C PHE A 16 50.20 -5.00 11.81
N ASN A 17 51.27 -4.22 11.98
CA ASN A 17 52.59 -4.71 12.38
C ASN A 17 52.77 -4.85 13.90
N ALA A 18 51.77 -4.49 14.71
CA ALA A 18 51.82 -4.59 16.16
C ALA A 18 51.36 -5.97 16.67
N THR A 19 51.75 -6.32 17.90
CA THR A 19 51.39 -7.59 18.55
C THR A 19 49.88 -7.73 18.80
N SER A 20 49.14 -6.61 18.85
CA SER A 20 47.67 -6.56 18.96
C SER A 20 47.04 -5.55 17.98
N PRO A 21 46.92 -5.90 16.68
CA PRO A 21 46.52 -4.95 15.64
C PRO A 21 45.20 -4.23 15.89
N SER A 22 44.21 -4.94 16.44
CA SER A 22 42.91 -4.35 16.78
C SER A 22 43.00 -3.35 17.94
N ASP A 23 43.81 -3.59 18.99
CA ASP A 23 43.94 -2.60 20.08
C ASP A 23 44.62 -1.33 19.61
N CYS A 24 45.69 -1.50 18.85
CA CYS A 24 46.42 -0.38 18.26
C CYS A 24 45.48 0.44 17.35
N PHE A 25 44.79 -0.23 16.42
CA PHE A 25 43.91 0.43 15.46
C PHE A 25 42.75 1.16 16.13
N CYS A 26 42.07 0.52 17.08
CA CYS A 26 40.93 1.10 17.78
C CYS A 26 41.33 2.28 18.67
N ARG A 27 42.53 2.26 19.27
CA ARG A 27 43.06 3.41 20.02
C ARG A 27 43.41 4.58 19.11
N LYS A 28 43.93 4.32 17.91
CA LYS A 28 44.26 5.35 16.91
C LYS A 28 43.01 6.00 16.30
N LEU A 29 41.95 5.22 16.08
CA LEU A 29 40.66 5.75 15.64
C LEU A 29 40.08 6.80 16.58
N LEU A 30 40.36 6.73 17.89
CA LEU A 30 39.89 7.72 18.86
C LEU A 30 40.53 9.11 18.68
N VAL A 31 41.74 9.17 18.12
CA VAL A 31 42.54 10.40 18.02
C VAL A 31 42.68 10.93 16.59
N THR A 32 42.54 10.06 15.58
CA THR A 32 42.68 10.44 14.17
C THR A 32 41.29 10.52 13.53
N SER A 33 40.91 11.71 13.04
CA SER A 33 39.71 11.89 12.22
C SER A 33 40.03 11.66 10.74
N CYS A 34 39.02 11.21 10.00
CA CYS A 34 39.07 11.03 8.57
C CYS A 34 37.85 11.68 7.93
N SER A 35 37.89 13.00 7.79
CA SER A 35 36.75 13.80 7.31
C SER A 35 36.27 13.46 5.90
N ARG A 36 37.07 12.71 5.11
CA ARG A 36 36.79 12.36 3.71
C ARG A 36 36.25 10.95 3.48
N ILE A 37 36.28 10.07 4.48
CA ILE A 37 35.59 8.78 4.37
C ILE A 37 34.09 9.06 4.17
N CYS A 38 33.44 8.36 3.25
CA CYS A 38 32.00 8.52 2.94
C CYS A 38 31.57 9.78 2.17
N GLN A 39 32.49 10.57 1.59
CA GLN A 39 32.07 11.74 0.78
C GLN A 39 31.54 11.38 -0.62
N HIS A 40 31.87 10.20 -1.18
CA HIS A 40 31.40 9.76 -2.51
C HIS A 40 31.13 8.25 -2.55
N ASP A 41 29.87 7.86 -2.80
CA ASP A 41 29.39 6.49 -3.09
C ASP A 41 29.77 5.35 -2.13
N GLU A 42 30.48 5.65 -1.04
CA GLU A 42 30.91 4.70 -0.03
C GLU A 42 29.82 4.47 1.03
N GLU A 43 29.63 3.20 1.43
CA GLU A 43 28.63 2.79 2.40
C GLU A 43 29.05 3.15 3.84
N ALA A 44 28.74 4.36 4.31
CA ALA A 44 28.98 4.80 5.69
C ALA A 44 28.49 3.78 6.73
N ALA A 45 27.35 3.14 6.45
CA ALA A 45 26.81 2.05 7.26
C ALA A 45 27.74 0.82 7.35
N ALA A 46 28.34 0.42 6.23
CA ALA A 46 29.27 -0.71 6.18
C ALA A 46 30.57 -0.39 6.91
N TYR A 47 31.07 0.84 6.75
CA TYR A 47 32.24 1.33 7.48
C TYR A 47 32.01 1.31 9.00
N LEU A 48 30.91 1.90 9.47
CA LEU A 48 30.57 1.90 10.90
C LEU A 48 30.38 0.47 11.44
N ARG A 49 29.77 -0.44 10.66
CA ARG A 49 29.65 -1.86 11.01
C ARG A 49 31.00 -2.54 11.13
N TRP A 50 31.88 -2.33 10.14
CA TRP A 50 33.22 -2.91 10.13
C TRP A 50 34.02 -2.45 11.34
N ILE A 51 34.03 -1.16 11.65
CA ILE A 51 34.78 -0.69 12.82
C ILE A 51 34.15 -1.20 14.11
N LYS A 52 32.82 -1.19 14.23
CA LYS A 52 32.15 -1.75 15.41
C LYS A 52 32.52 -3.21 15.62
N ALA A 53 32.60 -4.01 14.55
CA ALA A 53 33.04 -5.40 14.63
C ALA A 53 34.53 -5.51 15.01
N ALA A 54 35.39 -4.68 14.41
CA ALA A 54 36.84 -4.67 14.66
C ALA A 54 37.19 -4.23 16.10
N CYS A 55 36.41 -3.31 16.68
CA CYS A 55 36.68 -2.69 17.98
C CYS A 55 35.75 -3.14 19.12
N GLY A 56 34.59 -3.72 18.81
CA GLY A 56 33.60 -4.14 19.81
C GLY A 56 33.92 -5.48 20.49
N GLY A 57 34.76 -6.33 19.90
CA GLY A 57 35.04 -7.68 20.38
C GLY A 57 35.84 -7.79 21.70
N LYS A 58 36.43 -6.70 22.20
CA LYS A 58 37.30 -6.73 23.40
C LYS A 58 36.62 -6.33 24.71
N GLN A 59 35.32 -6.11 24.69
CA GLN A 59 34.51 -5.87 25.89
C GLN A 59 34.13 -7.13 26.68
N GLN A 60 34.47 -8.33 26.22
CA GLN A 60 34.05 -9.59 26.86
C GLN A 60 35.13 -10.26 27.74
N ASN A 61 36.23 -9.58 28.04
CA ASN A 61 37.13 -10.09 29.09
C ASN A 61 36.73 -9.46 30.44
N PRO A 62 36.03 -10.18 31.34
CA PRO A 62 35.64 -9.66 32.65
C PRO A 62 36.83 -9.29 33.55
N ASN A 63 38.05 -9.68 33.17
CA ASN A 63 39.30 -9.31 33.85
C ASN A 63 40.03 -8.12 33.21
N ALA A 64 39.49 -7.54 32.12
CA ALA A 64 40.01 -6.28 31.59
C ALA A 64 39.65 -5.17 32.58
N THR A 65 40.62 -4.77 33.39
CA THR A 65 40.51 -3.68 34.36
C THR A 65 39.88 -2.44 33.71
N ALA A 66 39.01 -1.77 34.45
CA ALA A 66 38.16 -0.64 34.03
C ALA A 66 38.90 0.61 33.49
N ALA A 67 40.22 0.54 33.27
CA ALA A 67 41.02 1.57 32.61
C ALA A 67 40.90 1.54 31.07
N THR A 68 40.41 0.46 30.47
CA THR A 68 39.96 0.43 29.07
C THR A 68 38.44 0.35 29.05
N GLY A 69 37.80 1.51 29.20
CA GLY A 69 36.35 1.63 29.16
C GLY A 69 35.76 0.88 27.97
N ALA A 70 34.51 0.43 28.14
CA ALA A 70 33.63 0.04 27.05
C ALA A 70 33.96 0.88 25.82
N PHE A 71 34.21 0.24 24.65
CA PHE A 71 34.52 0.98 23.42
C PHE A 71 33.37 1.94 23.15
N SER A 72 33.52 3.14 23.68
CA SER A 72 32.52 4.19 23.61
C SER A 72 32.80 4.79 22.25
N PRO A 73 31.80 4.86 21.37
CA PRO A 73 31.94 5.44 20.04
C PRO A 73 32.15 6.97 20.08
N ASN A 74 32.94 7.47 21.04
CA ASN A 74 33.35 8.84 21.19
C ASN A 74 34.61 9.15 20.37
N TRP A 75 34.85 8.45 19.26
CA TRP A 75 35.81 8.99 18.29
C TRP A 75 35.16 10.17 17.57
N VAL A 76 36.00 11.16 17.25
CA VAL A 76 35.59 12.50 16.81
C VAL A 76 34.53 12.48 15.69
N ASP A 77 34.63 11.54 14.75
CA ASP A 77 33.76 11.47 13.57
C ASP A 77 32.56 10.52 13.67
N TRP A 78 32.36 9.77 14.78
CA TRP A 78 31.32 8.73 14.83
C TRP A 78 29.93 9.31 14.58
N ASN A 79 29.61 10.39 15.30
CA ASN A 79 28.32 11.08 15.16
C ASN A 79 28.16 11.67 13.75
N ALA A 80 29.24 12.19 13.16
CA ALA A 80 29.22 12.74 11.81
C ALA A 80 28.94 11.65 10.76
N PHE A 81 29.58 10.49 10.86
CA PHE A 81 29.32 9.35 9.97
C PHE A 81 27.97 8.71 10.22
N GLN A 82 27.48 8.66 11.46
CA GLN A 82 26.13 8.21 11.76
C GLN A 82 25.09 9.14 11.14
N ALA A 83 25.27 10.46 11.27
CA ALA A 83 24.41 11.45 10.65
C ALA A 83 24.44 11.35 9.12
N THR A 84 25.63 11.17 8.53
CA THR A 84 25.78 10.97 7.08
C THR A 84 25.12 9.67 6.63
N ALA A 85 25.32 8.56 7.35
CA ALA A 85 24.67 7.28 7.07
C ALA A 85 23.16 7.39 7.18
N TYR A 86 22.65 8.12 8.17
CA TYR A 86 21.23 8.40 8.36
C TYR A 86 20.65 9.22 7.20
N GLN A 87 21.33 10.30 6.78
CA GLN A 87 20.91 11.11 5.63
C GLN A 87 20.92 10.29 4.33
N ASN A 88 21.88 9.38 4.20
CA ASN A 88 21.98 8.46 3.05
C ASN A 88 20.95 7.33 3.08
N LEU A 89 20.05 7.24 4.07
CA LEU A 89 18.91 6.30 4.04
C LEU A 89 17.67 6.89 3.35
N PHE A 90 17.65 8.20 3.06
CA PHE A 90 16.52 8.81 2.33
C PHE A 90 16.65 8.55 0.81
N PRO A 91 15.60 8.05 0.14
CA PRO A 91 15.65 7.80 -1.30
C PRO A 91 15.56 9.07 -2.16
N TRP A 92 15.46 10.24 -1.54
CA TRP A 92 15.36 11.55 -2.16
C TRP A 92 16.34 12.54 -1.50
N LYS A 93 16.65 13.63 -2.21
CA LYS A 93 17.68 14.59 -1.81
C LYS A 93 17.18 15.74 -0.94
N TRP A 94 15.87 15.87 -0.77
CA TRP A 94 15.24 16.93 0.02
C TRP A 94 14.93 16.46 1.44
N TYR A 95 14.83 17.39 2.38
CA TYR A 95 14.46 17.11 3.77
C TYR A 95 13.76 18.33 4.37
N ILE A 96 12.77 18.08 5.22
CA ILE A 96 12.07 19.13 5.97
C ILE A 96 12.92 19.38 7.22
N HIS A 97 13.54 20.55 7.28
CA HIS A 97 14.21 21.01 8.49
C HIS A 97 13.79 22.45 8.74
N TYR A 98 13.55 22.79 9.99
CA TYR A 98 13.25 24.18 10.34
C TYR A 98 14.55 25.00 10.28
N THR A 99 14.58 26.01 9.41
CA THR A 99 15.63 27.04 9.45
C THR A 99 15.08 28.31 10.11
N PRO A 100 15.64 28.78 11.24
CA PRO A 100 15.13 29.97 11.91
C PRO A 100 15.24 31.20 11.00
N PRO A 101 14.19 32.03 10.90
CA PRO A 101 14.26 33.30 10.16
C PRO A 101 15.32 34.19 10.82
N ASN A 102 16.21 34.79 10.02
CA ASN A 102 17.36 35.63 10.41
C ASN A 102 18.61 34.92 10.96
N GLY A 103 18.68 33.59 10.96
CA GLY A 103 19.90 32.87 11.35
C GLY A 103 20.31 33.04 12.81
N THR A 104 19.52 33.76 13.62
CA THR A 104 19.70 33.87 15.07
C THR A 104 19.37 32.51 15.68
N ARG A 105 20.43 31.75 15.99
CA ARG A 105 20.38 30.40 16.59
C ARG A 105 19.70 30.34 17.98
N THR A 106 19.18 31.45 18.48
CA THR A 106 18.65 31.57 19.85
C THR A 106 17.16 31.23 19.96
N ALA A 107 16.40 31.17 18.86
CA ALA A 107 15.01 30.74 18.92
C ALA A 107 14.94 29.20 19.05
N PRO A 108 14.31 28.64 20.10
CA PRO A 108 14.10 27.20 20.19
C PRO A 108 13.24 26.74 19.01
N PRO A 109 13.51 25.56 18.42
CA PRO A 109 12.70 25.03 17.35
C PRO A 109 11.24 24.84 17.83
N PRO A 110 10.24 25.06 16.96
CA PRO A 110 8.86 24.80 17.33
C PRO A 110 8.66 23.34 17.73
N THR A 111 7.86 23.11 18.76
CA THR A 111 7.55 21.75 19.24
C THR A 111 6.80 20.98 18.15
N CYS A 112 7.45 19.98 17.55
CA CYS A 112 6.85 19.11 16.55
C CYS A 112 5.77 18.21 17.19
N PRO A 113 4.66 17.92 16.47
CA PRO A 113 3.66 16.97 16.94
C PRO A 113 4.27 15.56 17.06
N SER A 114 3.79 14.78 18.02
CA SER A 114 4.27 13.40 18.21
C SER A 114 4.03 12.53 16.98
N ASN A 115 4.86 11.49 16.77
CA ASN A 115 4.68 10.53 15.67
C ASN A 115 3.28 9.89 15.67
N LEU A 116 2.71 9.65 16.86
CA LEU A 116 1.36 9.12 16.99
C LEU A 116 0.31 10.14 16.52
N SER A 117 0.49 11.42 16.82
CA SER A 117 -0.39 12.50 16.33
C SER A 117 -0.33 12.61 14.80
N LYS A 118 0.89 12.53 14.22
CA LYS A 118 1.09 12.53 12.75
C LYS A 118 0.34 11.39 12.07
N LEU A 119 0.48 10.15 12.58
CA LEU A 119 -0.23 8.98 12.06
C LEU A 119 -1.73 9.00 12.37
N GLY A 120 -2.12 9.51 13.53
CA GLY A 120 -3.51 9.66 13.96
C GLY A 120 -4.30 10.59 13.04
N ALA A 121 -3.66 11.65 12.52
CA ALA A 121 -4.26 12.53 11.51
C ALA A 121 -4.66 11.75 10.24
N PHE A 122 -3.88 10.74 9.82
CA PHE A 122 -4.25 9.91 8.67
C PHE A 122 -5.45 9.01 8.94
N VAL A 123 -5.54 8.45 10.15
CA VAL A 123 -6.71 7.67 10.56
C VAL A 123 -7.95 8.55 10.57
N LEU A 124 -7.85 9.75 11.16
CA LEU A 124 -8.96 10.70 11.25
C LEU A 124 -9.45 11.13 9.86
N VAL A 125 -8.53 11.53 8.97
CA VAL A 125 -8.90 11.93 7.60
C VAL A 125 -9.59 10.78 6.86
N ASN A 126 -9.07 9.55 6.96
CA ASN A 126 -9.71 8.38 6.34
C ASN A 126 -11.10 8.09 6.92
N ALA A 127 -11.29 8.24 8.24
CA ALA A 127 -12.59 8.07 8.88
C ALA A 127 -13.61 9.12 8.40
N VAL A 128 -13.19 10.39 8.30
CA VAL A 128 -14.03 11.48 7.75
C VAL A 128 -14.39 11.19 6.29
N ILE A 129 -13.43 10.81 5.46
CA ILE A 129 -13.69 10.47 4.05
C ILE A 129 -14.64 9.27 3.93
N LEU A 130 -14.51 8.25 4.78
CA LEU A 130 -15.43 7.12 4.81
C LEU A 130 -16.85 7.55 5.15
N LEU A 131 -17.04 8.38 6.19
CA LEU A 131 -18.33 8.92 6.58
C LEU A 131 -18.94 9.77 5.46
N VAL A 132 -18.16 10.70 4.91
CA VAL A 132 -18.59 11.57 3.81
C VAL A 132 -18.96 10.75 2.58
N THR A 133 -18.20 9.69 2.27
CA THR A 133 -18.51 8.79 1.16
C THR A 133 -19.79 7.99 1.40
N ALA A 134 -20.06 7.55 2.63
CA ALA A 134 -21.30 6.87 2.96
C ALA A 134 -22.54 7.78 2.79
N ILE A 135 -22.41 9.06 3.14
CA ILE A 135 -23.51 10.03 3.06
C ILE A 135 -23.65 10.56 1.62
N LEU A 136 -22.59 11.16 1.07
CA LEU A 136 -22.59 11.82 -0.23
C LEU A 136 -22.50 10.83 -1.40
N GLY A 137 -22.04 9.59 -1.16
CA GLY A 137 -21.99 8.56 -2.20
C GLY A 137 -23.35 8.00 -2.57
N ARG A 138 -24.39 8.29 -1.79
CA ARG A 138 -25.76 7.84 -2.06
C ARG A 138 -26.34 8.61 -3.23
N ALA A 139 -26.81 7.90 -4.26
CA ALA A 139 -27.42 8.47 -5.46
C ALA A 139 -28.45 9.58 -5.19
N THR A 140 -29.34 9.40 -4.22
CA THR A 140 -30.38 10.38 -3.86
C THR A 140 -29.80 11.69 -3.34
N VAL A 141 -28.71 11.63 -2.56
CA VAL A 141 -28.03 12.81 -2.01
C VAL A 141 -27.31 13.54 -3.14
N VAL A 142 -26.60 12.82 -4.01
CA VAL A 142 -25.96 13.41 -5.19
C VAL A 142 -27.00 14.08 -6.08
N GLN A 143 -28.12 13.44 -6.32
CA GLN A 143 -29.21 13.98 -7.13
C GLN A 143 -29.78 15.26 -6.52
N ALA A 144 -29.99 15.29 -5.20
CA ALA A 144 -30.44 16.50 -4.51
C ALA A 144 -29.41 17.64 -4.61
N VAL A 145 -28.13 17.36 -4.32
CA VAL A 145 -27.04 18.36 -4.34
C VAL A 145 -26.78 18.90 -5.75
N THR A 146 -26.99 18.09 -6.78
CA THR A 146 -26.71 18.44 -8.18
C THR A 146 -27.96 18.87 -8.94
N PHE A 147 -29.05 19.16 -8.21
CA PHE A 147 -30.33 19.59 -8.77
C PHE A 147 -30.83 18.67 -9.90
N GLY A 148 -30.68 17.36 -9.71
CA GLY A 148 -31.12 16.34 -10.66
C GLY A 148 -30.17 16.06 -11.83
N LYS A 149 -29.04 16.78 -11.96
CA LYS A 149 -28.13 16.61 -13.11
C LYS A 149 -27.22 15.39 -13.01
N LEU A 150 -26.80 15.01 -11.79
CA LEU A 150 -25.97 13.83 -11.53
C LEU A 150 -26.67 12.90 -10.53
N GLY A 151 -26.12 11.68 -10.36
CA GLY A 151 -26.63 10.74 -9.36
C GLY A 151 -27.88 9.96 -9.79
N THR A 152 -28.32 10.09 -11.05
CA THR A 152 -29.36 9.19 -11.57
C THR A 152 -28.84 7.74 -11.58
N PRO A 153 -29.65 6.75 -11.16
CA PRO A 153 -29.26 5.35 -11.26
C PRO A 153 -28.90 5.00 -12.72
N GLY A 154 -27.74 4.38 -12.92
CA GLY A 154 -27.27 3.97 -14.25
C GLY A 154 -26.57 5.08 -15.03
N SER A 155 -26.35 6.25 -14.42
CA SER A 155 -25.71 7.38 -15.09
C SER A 155 -24.31 7.04 -15.61
N PRO A 156 -23.99 7.32 -16.89
CA PRO A 156 -22.67 7.10 -17.45
C PRO A 156 -21.64 8.14 -16.97
N PHE A 157 -22.03 9.13 -16.16
CA PHE A 157 -21.15 10.20 -15.68
C PHE A 157 -20.25 9.79 -14.50
N TRP A 158 -20.28 8.53 -14.08
CA TRP A 158 -19.42 8.04 -12.99
C TRP A 158 -17.89 8.23 -13.22
N PRO A 159 -17.33 8.18 -14.46
CA PRO A 159 -15.92 8.48 -14.65
C PRO A 159 -15.60 9.95 -14.37
N PHE A 160 -16.52 10.86 -14.71
CA PHE A 160 -16.36 12.28 -14.42
C PHE A 160 -16.31 12.56 -12.92
N THR A 161 -17.15 11.90 -12.12
CA THR A 161 -17.10 12.01 -10.66
C THR A 161 -15.79 11.45 -10.09
N ALA A 162 -15.26 10.37 -10.67
CA ALA A 162 -13.94 9.84 -10.33
C ALA A 162 -12.82 10.85 -10.60
N LEU A 163 -12.84 11.50 -11.77
CA LEU A 163 -11.85 12.51 -12.16
C LEU A 163 -11.93 13.76 -11.28
N CYS A 164 -13.14 14.23 -10.97
CA CYS A 164 -13.32 15.36 -10.05
C CYS A 164 -12.78 15.03 -8.65
N THR A 165 -13.13 13.86 -8.10
CA THR A 165 -12.65 13.41 -6.79
C THR A 165 -11.12 13.29 -6.75
N THR A 166 -10.55 12.75 -7.83
CA THR A 166 -9.11 12.64 -8.02
C THR A 166 -8.44 14.01 -8.08
N GLY A 167 -8.97 14.92 -8.91
CA GLY A 167 -8.47 16.28 -9.07
C GLY A 167 -8.49 17.06 -7.76
N LEU A 168 -9.60 16.97 -7.01
CA LEU A 168 -9.72 17.57 -5.68
C LEU A 168 -8.69 16.99 -4.70
N SER A 169 -8.51 15.66 -4.71
CA SER A 169 -7.51 15.00 -3.87
C SER A 169 -6.09 15.45 -4.20
N ILE A 170 -5.75 15.54 -5.49
CA ILE A 170 -4.45 16.05 -5.94
C ILE A 170 -4.28 17.50 -5.48
N LEU A 171 -5.24 18.37 -5.78
CA LEU A 171 -5.21 19.79 -5.42
C LEU A 171 -5.04 19.98 -3.91
N ALA A 172 -5.75 19.21 -3.08
CA ALA A 172 -5.60 19.28 -1.63
C ALA A 172 -4.19 18.92 -1.16
N ASN A 173 -3.54 17.91 -1.76
CA ASN A 173 -2.15 17.57 -1.44
C ASN A 173 -1.18 18.67 -1.87
N PHE A 174 -1.38 19.27 -3.04
CA PHE A 174 -0.58 20.40 -3.51
C PHE A 174 -0.78 21.65 -2.65
N ALA A 175 -2.01 21.96 -2.26
CA ALA A 175 -2.33 23.09 -1.38
C ALA A 175 -1.65 22.92 -0.01
N ASN A 176 -1.74 21.73 0.59
CA ASN A 176 -1.04 21.43 1.83
C ASN A 176 0.49 21.60 1.66
N ALA A 177 1.04 21.23 0.50
CA ALA A 177 2.50 21.22 0.30
C ALA A 177 2.99 22.65 0.08
N TYR A 178 2.16 23.45 -0.58
CA TYR A 178 2.36 24.88 -0.74
C TYR A 178 2.30 25.61 0.60
N ILE A 179 1.38 25.25 1.50
CA ILE A 179 1.32 25.81 2.86
C ILE A 179 2.61 25.50 3.62
N VAL A 180 3.10 24.25 3.56
CA VAL A 180 4.38 23.88 4.20
C VAL A 180 5.53 24.69 3.61
N HIS A 181 5.66 24.74 2.29
CA HIS A 181 6.72 25.51 1.63
C HIS A 181 6.65 27.02 1.95
N SER A 182 5.45 27.58 2.08
CA SER A 182 5.23 29.00 2.38
C SER A 182 5.40 29.34 3.86
N THR A 183 5.51 28.33 4.73
CA THR A 183 5.75 28.56 6.16
C THR A 183 7.21 29.02 6.36
N PRO A 184 7.45 30.14 7.08
CA PRO A 184 8.82 30.63 7.32
C PRO A 184 9.72 29.54 7.91
N GLY A 185 10.87 29.33 7.25
CA GLY A 185 11.85 28.29 7.63
C GLY A 185 11.76 26.97 6.85
N TYR A 186 10.75 26.79 5.98
CA TYR A 186 10.56 25.58 5.16
C TYR A 186 10.64 25.81 3.64
N GLY A 187 11.02 27.01 3.20
CA GLY A 187 11.06 27.41 1.79
C GLY A 187 12.01 26.61 0.89
N HIS A 188 12.89 25.77 1.44
CA HIS A 188 13.74 24.86 0.67
C HIS A 188 13.03 23.54 0.29
N THR A 189 11.83 23.28 0.81
CA THR A 189 11.11 22.02 0.59
C THR A 189 10.40 22.03 -0.76
N SER A 190 10.76 21.13 -1.67
CA SER A 190 10.10 21.03 -2.98
C SER A 190 8.61 20.71 -2.85
N THR A 191 7.74 21.64 -3.27
CA THR A 191 6.28 21.51 -3.20
C THR A 191 5.77 20.29 -3.97
N THR A 192 6.28 20.08 -5.19
CA THR A 192 5.87 18.97 -6.05
C THR A 192 6.26 17.63 -5.45
N GLU A 193 7.48 17.54 -4.93
CA GLU A 193 7.99 16.32 -4.31
C GLU A 193 7.21 15.95 -3.05
N LEU A 194 6.92 16.94 -2.20
CA LEU A 194 6.11 16.74 -1.00
C LEU A 194 4.66 16.35 -1.32
N ALA A 195 4.05 17.01 -2.31
CA ALA A 195 2.69 16.68 -2.75
C ALA A 195 2.59 15.24 -3.29
N LEU A 196 3.55 14.84 -4.14
CA LEU A 196 3.62 13.47 -4.67
C LEU A 196 3.89 12.44 -3.56
N LEU A 197 4.74 12.76 -2.58
CA LEU A 197 4.92 11.92 -1.40
C LEU A 197 3.58 11.70 -0.70
N TRP A 198 2.80 12.75 -0.43
CA TRP A 198 1.50 12.61 0.24
C TRP A 198 0.43 11.88 -0.56
N LEU A 199 0.55 11.77 -1.88
CA LEU A 199 -0.31 10.91 -2.69
C LEU A 199 -0.07 9.41 -2.41
N SER A 200 1.08 9.04 -1.85
CA SER A 200 1.39 7.67 -1.40
C SER A 200 0.74 7.30 -0.05
N ARG A 201 0.03 8.22 0.60
CA ARG A 201 -0.63 7.97 1.90
C ARG A 201 -1.66 6.85 1.80
N PRO A 202 -1.83 6.06 2.87
CA PRO A 202 -2.86 5.03 2.92
C PRO A 202 -4.23 5.68 2.81
N ARG A 203 -5.02 5.22 1.84
CA ARG A 203 -6.39 5.70 1.57
C ARG A 203 -7.37 4.56 1.71
N ILE A 204 -8.54 4.85 2.29
CA ILE A 204 -9.63 3.88 2.51
C ILE A 204 -10.79 4.04 1.52
N SER A 205 -10.62 4.89 0.50
CA SER A 205 -11.59 5.14 -0.60
C SER A 205 -12.13 3.85 -1.23
N TRP A 206 -11.29 2.82 -1.38
CA TRP A 206 -11.66 1.52 -1.92
C TRP A 206 -12.70 0.75 -1.07
N VAL A 207 -12.90 1.13 0.20
CA VAL A 207 -13.97 0.57 1.05
C VAL A 207 -15.36 0.98 0.57
N ALA A 208 -15.48 2.01 -0.27
CA ALA A 208 -16.74 2.32 -0.96
C ALA A 208 -17.30 1.12 -1.76
N VAL A 209 -16.45 0.17 -2.16
CA VAL A 209 -16.87 -1.10 -2.78
C VAL A 209 -17.75 -1.93 -1.83
N VAL A 210 -17.55 -1.86 -0.51
CA VAL A 210 -18.42 -2.55 0.46
C VAL A 210 -19.84 -1.99 0.41
N LEU A 211 -20.00 -0.67 0.23
CA LEU A 211 -21.31 -0.04 0.10
C LEU A 211 -22.06 -0.56 -1.14
N VAL A 212 -21.32 -0.85 -2.23
CA VAL A 212 -21.88 -1.50 -3.42
C VAL A 212 -22.46 -2.89 -3.11
N MET A 213 -21.82 -3.64 -2.21
CA MET A 213 -22.29 -4.98 -1.82
C MET A 213 -23.54 -4.91 -0.94
N ILE A 214 -23.62 -3.91 -0.06
CA ILE A 214 -24.74 -3.75 0.89
C ILE A 214 -26.04 -3.39 0.16
N GLU A 215 -25.99 -2.50 -0.84
CA GLU A 215 -27.20 -2.05 -1.57
C GLU A 215 -27.20 -2.44 -3.05
N ARG A 216 -26.69 -3.64 -3.34
CA ARG A 216 -26.62 -4.17 -4.71
C ARG A 216 -27.97 -4.10 -5.43
N GLU A 217 -29.05 -4.48 -4.75
CA GLU A 217 -30.39 -4.57 -5.35
C GLU A 217 -30.93 -3.23 -5.85
N ARG A 218 -30.51 -2.12 -5.21
CA ARG A 218 -30.97 -0.77 -5.54
C ARG A 218 -29.99 0.00 -6.41
N GLY A 219 -28.78 -0.53 -6.63
CA GLY A 219 -27.73 0.14 -7.40
C GLY A 219 -27.28 1.50 -6.86
N MET A 220 -27.66 1.87 -5.63
CA MET A 220 -27.53 3.24 -5.12
C MET A 220 -26.09 3.70 -4.94
N TYR A 221 -25.18 2.77 -4.62
CA TYR A 221 -23.76 3.07 -4.37
C TYR A 221 -22.82 2.65 -5.49
N PHE A 222 -23.32 2.03 -6.55
CA PHE A 222 -22.40 1.42 -7.49
C PHE A 222 -21.63 2.47 -8.30
N SER A 223 -22.26 3.58 -8.70
CA SER A 223 -21.55 4.71 -9.33
C SER A 223 -20.42 5.25 -8.44
N VAL A 224 -20.65 5.41 -7.12
CA VAL A 224 -19.59 5.84 -6.20
C VAL A 224 -18.52 4.77 -6.02
N GLY A 225 -18.87 3.48 -5.96
CA GLY A 225 -17.89 2.40 -5.86
C GLY A 225 -16.99 2.29 -7.09
N ALA A 226 -17.57 2.39 -8.30
CA ALA A 226 -16.83 2.44 -9.55
C ALA A 226 -15.93 3.69 -9.62
N SER A 227 -16.47 4.85 -9.24
CA SER A 227 -15.72 6.12 -9.20
C SER A 227 -14.56 6.07 -8.22
N ALA A 228 -14.79 5.50 -7.03
CA ALA A 228 -13.78 5.36 -5.99
C ALA A 228 -12.65 4.44 -6.44
N LEU A 229 -12.96 3.30 -7.08
CA LEU A 229 -11.95 2.41 -7.64
C LEU A 229 -11.13 3.09 -8.74
N LEU A 230 -11.77 3.80 -9.68
CA LEU A 230 -11.06 4.51 -10.73
C LEU A 230 -10.17 5.63 -10.17
N SER A 231 -10.69 6.42 -9.24
CA SER A 231 -9.93 7.47 -8.55
C SER A 231 -8.73 6.89 -7.80
N GLU A 232 -8.94 5.75 -7.15
CA GLU A 232 -7.88 5.04 -6.44
C GLU A 232 -6.78 4.57 -7.38
N VAL A 233 -7.11 4.02 -8.55
CA VAL A 233 -6.11 3.64 -9.57
C VAL A 233 -5.25 4.84 -9.96
N ILE A 234 -5.86 5.96 -10.34
CA ILE A 234 -5.13 7.15 -10.80
C ILE A 234 -4.20 7.66 -9.69
N LEU A 235 -4.72 7.81 -8.47
CA LEU A 235 -3.94 8.32 -7.36
C LEU A 235 -2.85 7.32 -6.91
N GLN A 236 -3.09 6.01 -6.97
CA GLN A 236 -2.08 4.97 -6.70
C GLN A 236 -0.98 4.99 -7.77
N THR A 237 -1.31 5.25 -9.04
CA THR A 237 -0.32 5.45 -10.12
C THR A 237 0.57 6.66 -9.82
N LEU A 238 0.02 7.77 -9.36
CA LEU A 238 0.82 8.94 -8.97
C LEU A 238 1.69 8.66 -7.74
N GLY A 239 1.14 8.01 -6.71
CA GLY A 239 1.89 7.59 -5.51
C GLY A 239 2.98 6.54 -5.82
N ALA A 240 2.83 5.79 -6.92
CA ALA A 240 3.79 4.78 -7.36
C ALA A 240 5.18 5.37 -7.61
N VAL A 241 5.28 6.64 -8.01
CA VAL A 241 6.55 7.30 -8.26
C VAL A 241 7.45 7.26 -7.02
N TYR A 242 6.90 7.58 -5.84
CA TYR A 242 7.65 7.62 -4.59
C TYR A 242 7.93 6.24 -4.00
N LEU A 243 6.92 5.36 -4.01
CA LEU A 243 7.09 3.99 -3.53
C LEU A 243 8.06 3.21 -4.44
N GLY A 244 7.94 3.39 -5.76
CA GLY A 244 8.87 2.92 -6.79
C GLY A 244 10.30 3.35 -6.54
N ARG A 245 10.52 4.66 -6.41
CA ARG A 245 11.84 5.22 -6.10
C ARG A 245 12.42 4.66 -4.81
N THR A 246 11.59 4.50 -3.77
CA THR A 246 11.99 3.93 -2.49
C THR A 246 12.47 2.47 -2.62
N VAL A 247 11.74 1.63 -3.36
CA VAL A 247 12.13 0.23 -3.58
C VAL A 247 13.37 0.13 -4.44
N HIS A 248 13.43 0.89 -5.54
CA HIS A 248 14.59 0.91 -6.42
C HIS A 248 15.86 1.30 -5.64
N PHE A 249 15.77 2.37 -4.85
CA PHE A 249 16.83 2.80 -3.97
C PHE A 249 17.26 1.69 -2.99
N ALA A 250 16.32 1.12 -2.24
CA ALA A 250 16.61 0.06 -1.28
C ALA A 250 17.21 -1.21 -1.94
N GLN A 251 16.87 -1.48 -3.21
CA GLN A 251 17.41 -2.60 -3.97
C GLN A 251 18.84 -2.35 -4.46
N VAL A 252 19.14 -1.13 -4.93
CA VAL A 252 20.49 -0.73 -5.37
C VAL A 252 21.46 -0.84 -4.21
N TYR A 253 21.10 -0.27 -3.04
CA TYR A 253 21.93 -0.28 -1.83
C TYR A 253 21.78 -1.52 -0.94
N LYS A 254 21.07 -2.56 -1.42
CA LYS A 254 20.84 -3.84 -0.71
C LYS A 254 20.22 -3.70 0.68
N TYR A 255 19.52 -2.60 0.95
CA TYR A 255 18.83 -2.33 2.22
C TYR A 255 17.66 -3.26 2.50
N LEU A 256 17.13 -3.96 1.48
CA LEU A 256 16.12 -5.01 1.67
C LEU A 256 16.71 -6.32 2.23
N ARG A 257 18.04 -6.47 2.33
CA ARG A 257 18.67 -7.64 2.96
C ARG A 257 18.65 -7.50 4.48
N ILE A 258 18.27 -8.58 5.16
CA ILE A 258 18.26 -8.66 6.63
C ILE A 258 19.65 -8.28 7.16
N GLY A 259 19.69 -7.37 8.15
CA GLY A 259 20.91 -6.92 8.81
C GLY A 259 21.71 -5.81 8.09
N HIS A 260 21.31 -5.38 6.88
CA HIS A 260 22.03 -4.30 6.19
C HIS A 260 21.68 -2.91 6.72
N VAL A 261 20.41 -2.71 7.09
CA VAL A 261 19.93 -1.49 7.77
C VAL A 261 19.74 -1.82 9.24
N ASP A 262 20.84 -1.96 9.96
CA ASP A 262 20.81 -2.25 11.38
C ASP A 262 20.62 -0.95 12.19
N GLY A 263 19.59 -0.93 13.04
CA GLY A 263 19.34 0.17 13.98
C GLY A 263 20.42 0.28 15.08
N VAL A 264 21.31 -0.71 15.19
CA VAL A 264 22.44 -0.72 16.13
C VAL A 264 23.56 0.24 15.72
N VAL A 265 23.70 0.52 14.42
CA VAL A 265 24.82 1.31 13.88
C VAL A 265 24.34 2.62 13.27
N ILE A 266 23.21 2.60 12.57
CA ILE A 266 22.61 3.80 12.01
C ILE A 266 21.44 4.20 12.91
N PRO A 267 21.41 5.45 13.40
CA PRO A 267 20.25 5.95 14.13
C PRO A 267 18.97 5.66 13.34
N ARG A 268 18.00 5.01 14.00
CA ARG A 268 16.69 4.70 13.41
C ARG A 268 16.70 3.82 12.15
N GLY A 269 17.79 3.11 11.86
CA GLY A 269 17.87 2.20 10.72
C GLY A 269 16.69 1.21 10.65
N LYS A 270 16.22 0.72 11.82
CA LYS A 270 15.03 -0.15 11.90
C LYS A 270 13.78 0.46 11.27
N TRP A 271 13.54 1.76 11.41
CA TRP A 271 12.36 2.43 10.85
C TRP A 271 12.49 2.67 9.34
N ALA A 272 13.68 3.01 8.85
CA ALA A 272 13.97 3.05 7.42
C ALA A 272 13.76 1.67 6.77
N TYR A 273 14.17 0.59 7.44
CA TYR A 273 13.90 -0.77 6.96
C TYR A 273 12.38 -1.05 6.85
N VAL A 274 11.59 -0.69 7.87
CA VAL A 274 10.12 -0.81 7.83
C VAL A 274 9.54 -0.01 6.65
N MET A 275 10.06 1.19 6.39
CA MET A 275 9.67 2.01 5.24
C MET A 275 9.93 1.29 3.91
N PHE A 276 11.13 0.73 3.72
CA PHE A 276 11.51 -0.02 2.52
C PHE A 276 10.66 -1.28 2.30
N ILE A 277 10.41 -2.04 3.37
CA ILE A 277 9.56 -3.24 3.33
C ILE A 277 8.12 -2.87 2.99
N GLY A 278 7.59 -1.79 3.56
CA GLY A 278 6.26 -1.27 3.23
C GLY A 278 6.11 -0.91 1.75
N ALA A 279 7.10 -0.21 1.20
CA ALA A 279 7.12 0.12 -0.23
C ALA A 279 7.22 -1.12 -1.13
N ALA A 280 8.07 -2.10 -0.78
CA ALA A 280 8.21 -3.34 -1.54
C ALA A 280 6.93 -4.20 -1.50
N LEU A 281 6.30 -4.30 -0.33
CA LEU A 281 4.99 -4.91 -0.15
C LEU A 281 3.94 -4.23 -1.05
N TRP A 282 3.92 -2.90 -1.07
CA TRP A 282 2.98 -2.16 -1.90
C TRP A 282 3.18 -2.41 -3.41
N ILE A 283 4.41 -2.29 -3.94
CA ILE A 283 4.67 -2.48 -5.38
C ILE A 283 4.24 -3.87 -5.85
N THR A 284 4.58 -4.89 -5.07
CA THR A 284 4.23 -6.28 -5.41
C THR A 284 2.73 -6.50 -5.39
N ALA A 285 2.02 -5.90 -4.44
CA ALA A 285 0.57 -6.06 -4.32
C ALA A 285 -0.21 -5.22 -5.35
N ILE A 286 0.17 -3.96 -5.58
CA ILE A 286 -0.57 -3.06 -6.48
C ILE A 286 -0.46 -3.50 -7.94
N GLY A 287 0.67 -4.07 -8.36
CA GLY A 287 0.82 -4.60 -9.72
C GLY A 287 -0.21 -5.70 -10.02
N PHE A 288 -0.49 -6.54 -9.02
CA PHE A 288 -1.54 -7.55 -9.12
C PHE A 288 -2.95 -6.93 -9.15
N VAL A 289 -3.23 -5.94 -8.31
CA VAL A 289 -4.53 -5.24 -8.32
C VAL A 289 -4.76 -4.54 -9.66
N PHE A 290 -3.76 -3.83 -10.20
CA PHE A 290 -3.87 -3.18 -11.50
C PHE A 290 -4.10 -4.19 -12.61
N PHE A 291 -3.42 -5.34 -12.59
CA PHE A 291 -3.70 -6.41 -13.53
C PHE A 291 -5.16 -6.86 -13.45
N LEU A 292 -5.71 -7.07 -12.25
CA LEU A 292 -7.13 -7.45 -12.08
C LEU A 292 -8.09 -6.38 -12.58
N ILE A 293 -7.85 -5.11 -12.27
CA ILE A 293 -8.68 -3.98 -12.71
C ILE A 293 -8.63 -3.88 -14.24
N ILE A 294 -7.44 -3.93 -14.83
CA ILE A 294 -7.23 -3.87 -16.27
C ILE A 294 -7.95 -5.03 -16.97
N TRP A 295 -7.77 -6.26 -16.45
CA TRP A 295 -8.44 -7.46 -16.94
C TRP A 295 -9.97 -7.35 -16.87
N THR A 296 -10.48 -6.76 -15.80
CA THR A 296 -11.91 -6.63 -15.50
C THR A 296 -12.60 -5.54 -16.32
N PHE A 297 -12.06 -4.33 -16.31
CA PHE A 297 -12.73 -3.14 -16.81
C PHE A 297 -12.44 -2.86 -18.28
N PHE A 298 -11.23 -3.16 -18.76
CA PHE A 298 -10.85 -2.89 -20.16
C PHE A 298 -11.20 -4.03 -21.11
N GLY A 299 -11.88 -5.07 -20.62
CA GLY A 299 -12.31 -6.18 -21.46
C GLY A 299 -11.14 -6.94 -22.09
N LEU A 300 -9.92 -6.85 -21.54
CA LEU A 300 -8.78 -7.65 -21.98
C LEU A 300 -9.08 -9.14 -21.86
N GLY A 301 -9.90 -9.56 -20.90
CA GLY A 301 -10.41 -10.93 -20.85
C GLY A 301 -11.37 -11.29 -21.99
N ARG A 302 -12.02 -10.30 -22.63
CA ARG A 302 -12.83 -10.49 -23.84
C ARG A 302 -11.92 -10.55 -25.07
N ILE A 303 -10.99 -9.59 -25.21
CA ILE A 303 -9.99 -9.58 -26.30
C ILE A 303 -9.15 -10.86 -26.28
N ALA A 304 -8.66 -11.29 -25.11
CA ALA A 304 -7.88 -12.52 -24.98
C ALA A 304 -8.70 -13.76 -25.34
N ARG A 305 -10.00 -13.79 -24.99
CA ARG A 305 -10.92 -14.88 -25.35
C ARG A 305 -11.22 -14.90 -26.84
N ASP A 306 -11.41 -13.73 -27.45
CA ASP A 306 -11.67 -13.58 -28.88
C ASP A 306 -10.43 -13.93 -29.70
N LEU A 307 -9.25 -13.44 -29.29
CA LEU A 307 -7.96 -13.78 -29.87
C LEU A 307 -7.66 -15.28 -29.73
N TRP A 308 -7.92 -15.86 -28.56
CA TRP A 308 -7.74 -17.29 -28.34
C TRP A 308 -8.71 -18.12 -29.17
N GLY A 309 -9.99 -17.72 -29.24
CA GLY A 309 -10.99 -18.37 -30.10
C GLY A 309 -10.63 -18.27 -31.59
N PHE A 310 -9.99 -17.17 -32.01
CA PHE A 310 -9.42 -17.04 -33.35
C PHE A 310 -8.25 -18.01 -33.57
N LEU A 311 -7.30 -18.08 -32.64
CA LEU A 311 -6.15 -18.98 -32.71
C LEU A 311 -6.57 -20.46 -32.68
N ALA A 312 -7.50 -20.84 -31.81
CA ALA A 312 -8.03 -22.20 -31.70
C ALA A 312 -8.72 -22.66 -32.99
N ARG A 313 -9.54 -21.80 -33.61
CA ARG A 313 -10.15 -22.06 -34.93
C ARG A 313 -9.10 -22.26 -36.02
N ARG A 314 -7.99 -21.50 -35.97
CA ARG A 314 -6.88 -21.66 -36.92
C ARG A 314 -6.09 -22.95 -36.71
N ALA A 315 -6.01 -23.43 -35.47
CA ALA A 315 -5.35 -24.69 -35.12
C ALA A 315 -6.21 -25.94 -35.36
N GLY A 316 -7.44 -25.79 -35.86
CA GLY A 316 -8.39 -26.91 -36.01
C GLY A 316 -8.87 -27.49 -34.68
N ALA A 317 -8.64 -26.79 -33.56
CA ALA A 317 -9.07 -27.24 -32.24
C ALA A 317 -10.57 -27.03 -32.06
N SER A 318 -11.27 -28.07 -31.63
CA SER A 318 -12.69 -28.00 -31.27
C SER A 318 -12.90 -26.98 -30.14
N GLY A 319 -14.00 -26.23 -30.20
CA GLY A 319 -14.32 -25.17 -29.22
C GLY A 319 -14.38 -25.65 -27.76
N SER A 320 -14.55 -26.96 -27.52
CA SER A 320 -14.46 -27.58 -26.19
C SER A 320 -13.08 -27.46 -25.56
N ASP A 321 -12.02 -27.56 -26.36
CA ASP A 321 -10.64 -27.64 -25.87
C ASP A 321 -10.09 -26.25 -25.50
N ALA A 322 -10.64 -25.21 -26.14
CA ALA A 322 -10.31 -23.81 -25.87
C ALA A 322 -10.83 -23.32 -24.49
N TRP A 323 -11.97 -23.84 -24.03
CA TRP A 323 -12.52 -23.50 -22.72
C TRP A 323 -11.76 -24.17 -21.58
N GLU A 324 -11.36 -25.43 -21.76
CA GLU A 324 -10.53 -26.15 -20.78
C GLU A 324 -9.13 -25.50 -20.63
N THR A 325 -8.54 -24.99 -21.71
CA THR A 325 -7.29 -24.21 -21.63
C THR A 325 -7.47 -22.86 -20.93
N THR A 326 -8.61 -22.19 -21.10
CA THR A 326 -8.93 -20.95 -20.35
C THR A 326 -9.08 -21.22 -18.85
N LYS A 327 -9.72 -22.33 -18.47
CA LYS A 327 -9.74 -22.81 -17.07
C LYS A 327 -8.34 -23.15 -16.57
N ALA A 328 -7.48 -23.71 -17.41
CA ALA A 328 -6.10 -23.99 -17.06
C ALA A 328 -5.31 -22.70 -16.78
N VAL A 329 -5.47 -21.64 -17.58
CA VAL A 329 -4.83 -20.32 -17.31
C VAL A 329 -5.37 -19.70 -16.02
N ALA A 330 -6.68 -19.76 -15.79
CA ALA A 330 -7.26 -19.34 -14.51
C ALA A 330 -6.74 -20.19 -13.34
N GLY A 331 -6.52 -21.49 -13.57
CA GLY A 331 -5.89 -22.42 -12.65
C GLY A 331 -4.42 -22.08 -12.37
N VAL A 332 -3.65 -21.68 -13.38
CA VAL A 332 -2.27 -21.20 -13.25
C VAL A 332 -2.22 -19.88 -12.51
N ALA A 333 -3.14 -18.95 -12.77
CA ALA A 333 -3.26 -17.72 -12.00
C ALA A 333 -3.60 -18.01 -10.52
N LYS A 334 -4.49 -18.98 -10.28
CA LYS A 334 -4.84 -19.45 -8.93
C LYS A 334 -3.69 -20.19 -8.23
N LEU A 335 -2.90 -20.98 -8.95
CA LEU A 335 -1.73 -21.67 -8.43
C LEU A 335 -0.59 -20.67 -8.16
N GLY A 336 -0.34 -19.78 -9.12
CA GLY A 336 0.55 -18.63 -8.98
C GLY A 336 0.16 -17.78 -7.77
N TRP A 337 -1.13 -17.60 -7.50
CA TRP A 337 -1.64 -16.99 -6.27
C TRP A 337 -1.26 -17.76 -5.01
N VAL A 338 -1.50 -19.07 -4.94
CA VAL A 338 -1.17 -19.88 -3.75
C VAL A 338 0.35 -19.86 -3.51
N VAL A 339 1.13 -20.01 -4.56
CA VAL A 339 2.60 -19.98 -4.52
C VAL A 339 3.11 -18.60 -4.15
N TRP A 340 2.60 -17.53 -4.77
CA TRP A 340 2.99 -16.16 -4.46
C TRP A 340 2.61 -15.79 -3.02
N LYS A 341 1.38 -16.04 -2.60
CA LYS A 341 0.92 -15.81 -1.22
C LYS A 341 1.80 -16.55 -0.22
N ARG A 342 2.10 -17.83 -0.49
CA ARG A 342 2.96 -18.65 0.38
C ARG A 342 4.40 -18.12 0.40
N SER A 343 5.01 -17.92 -0.77
CA SER A 343 6.36 -17.40 -0.93
C SER A 343 6.53 -16.01 -0.32
N MET A 344 5.53 -15.14 -0.48
CA MET A 344 5.51 -13.80 0.10
C MET A 344 5.40 -13.87 1.63
N LEU A 345 4.47 -14.66 2.18
CA LEU A 345 4.34 -14.84 3.62
C LEU A 345 5.58 -15.51 4.24
N GLU A 346 6.22 -16.43 3.53
CA GLU A 346 7.44 -17.13 3.97
C GLU A 346 8.69 -16.23 3.86
N ARG A 347 8.91 -15.57 2.71
CA ARG A 347 10.11 -14.75 2.45
C ARG A 347 10.13 -13.43 3.17
N LEU A 348 8.96 -12.84 3.42
CA LEU A 348 8.95 -11.56 4.12
C LEU A 348 9.31 -11.76 5.61
N GLY A 349 9.03 -12.92 6.25
CA GLY A 349 9.21 -13.07 7.71
C GLY A 349 8.46 -12.00 8.54
N VAL A 350 7.66 -11.17 7.84
CA VAL A 350 7.09 -9.90 8.28
C VAL A 350 5.97 -10.16 9.26
N THR A 351 5.19 -11.24 9.08
CA THR A 351 4.15 -11.61 10.03
C THR A 351 4.72 -11.89 11.41
N GLN A 352 5.89 -12.51 11.53
CA GLN A 352 6.43 -12.82 12.85
C GLN A 352 7.05 -11.58 13.51
N GLN A 353 7.84 -10.78 12.79
CA GLN A 353 8.42 -9.57 13.37
C GLN A 353 7.44 -8.41 13.57
N ILE A 354 6.45 -8.22 12.68
CA ILE A 354 5.40 -7.22 12.87
C ILE A 354 4.47 -7.65 14.01
N MET A 355 4.05 -8.92 14.07
CA MET A 355 3.20 -9.37 15.18
C MET A 355 3.96 -9.32 16.50
N LEU A 356 5.25 -9.63 16.54
CA LEU A 356 6.09 -9.48 17.74
C LEU A 356 6.27 -7.99 18.11
N GLY A 357 6.55 -7.11 17.15
CA GLY A 357 6.69 -5.68 17.41
C GLY A 357 5.38 -4.97 17.79
N LEU A 358 4.24 -5.42 17.26
CA LEU A 358 2.90 -4.97 17.68
C LEU A 358 2.55 -5.52 19.06
N ALA A 359 2.84 -6.80 19.33
CA ALA A 359 2.64 -7.43 20.63
C ALA A 359 3.49 -6.79 21.73
N GLU A 360 4.69 -6.31 21.40
CA GLU A 360 5.58 -5.62 22.35
C GLU A 360 5.08 -4.22 22.70
N ARG A 361 4.27 -3.59 21.84
CA ARG A 361 3.77 -2.21 22.01
C ARG A 361 2.31 -2.10 22.44
N LEU A 362 1.52 -3.15 22.22
CA LEU A 362 0.11 -3.19 22.58
C LEU A 362 -0.13 -4.39 23.51
N PRO A 363 -0.20 -4.20 24.84
CA PRO A 363 -0.27 -5.30 25.80
C PRO A 363 -1.46 -6.25 25.56
N GLY A 364 -2.58 -5.76 25.00
CA GLY A 364 -3.73 -6.60 24.64
C GLY A 364 -3.56 -7.44 23.37
N VAL A 365 -2.65 -7.07 22.46
CA VAL A 365 -2.41 -7.80 21.20
C VAL A 365 -1.49 -9.00 21.45
N ARG A 366 -0.60 -8.92 22.45
CA ARG A 366 0.31 -10.01 22.82
C ARG A 366 -0.43 -11.29 23.16
N GLU A 367 -1.46 -11.23 23.99
CA GLU A 367 -2.27 -12.39 24.37
C GLU A 367 -3.02 -12.97 23.17
N ALA A 368 -3.60 -12.12 22.32
CA ALA A 368 -4.30 -12.56 21.11
C ALA A 368 -3.36 -13.24 20.10
N VAL A 369 -2.14 -12.73 19.93
CA VAL A 369 -1.12 -13.32 19.05
C VAL A 369 -0.61 -14.64 19.61
N VAL A 370 -0.37 -14.74 20.91
CA VAL A 370 0.04 -15.99 21.58
C VAL A 370 -1.05 -17.05 21.45
N LEU A 371 -2.32 -16.70 21.65
CA LEU A 371 -3.46 -17.58 21.44
C LEU A 371 -3.58 -18.06 19.98
N LEU A 372 -3.40 -17.17 19.01
CA LEU A 372 -3.41 -17.51 17.57
C LEU A 372 -2.27 -18.47 17.19
N VAL A 373 -1.06 -18.26 17.72
CA VAL A 373 0.09 -19.15 17.50
C VAL A 373 -0.14 -20.51 18.15
N ARG A 374 -0.66 -20.54 19.38
CA ARG A 374 -0.98 -21.78 20.11
C ARG A 374 -2.10 -22.58 19.43
N TYR A 375 -3.14 -21.89 18.96
CA TYR A 375 -4.23 -22.47 18.17
C TYR A 375 -3.71 -23.08 16.86
N ARG A 376 -2.82 -22.37 16.15
CA ARG A 376 -2.21 -22.88 14.90
C ARG A 376 -1.36 -24.13 15.11
N HIS A 377 -0.67 -24.24 16.25
CA HIS A 377 0.06 -25.45 16.61
C HIS A 377 -0.86 -26.61 16.97
N MET A 378 -1.97 -26.35 17.68
CA MET A 378 -2.97 -27.38 17.98
C MET A 378 -3.66 -27.91 16.73
N VAL A 379 -4.05 -27.04 15.79
CA VAL A 379 -4.74 -27.45 14.55
C VAL A 379 -3.82 -28.26 13.62
N ARG A 380 -2.50 -28.07 13.66
CA ARG A 380 -1.54 -28.86 12.88
C ARG A 380 -1.17 -30.20 13.51
N GLY A 381 -1.51 -30.43 14.77
CA GLY A 381 -1.18 -31.65 15.51
C GLY A 381 -2.31 -32.68 15.60
N ALA A 382 -3.51 -32.38 15.09
CA ALA A 382 -4.65 -33.29 15.20
C ALA A 382 -4.70 -34.27 14.00
N PRO A 383 -4.51 -35.58 14.19
CA PRO A 383 -4.74 -36.58 13.14
C PRO A 383 -6.23 -36.66 12.79
N GLY A 384 -6.53 -36.64 11.49
CA GLY A 384 -7.88 -36.59 10.96
C GLY A 384 -8.66 -37.89 11.19
N HIS A 385 -9.78 -37.78 11.89
CA HIS A 385 -10.91 -38.71 11.79
C HIS A 385 -12.13 -37.92 11.33
N LEU A 386 -12.58 -38.19 10.11
CA LEU A 386 -13.83 -37.68 9.55
C LEU A 386 -14.94 -38.70 9.86
N PRO A 387 -16.03 -38.32 10.54
CA PRO A 387 -17.23 -39.15 10.59
C PRO A 387 -18.07 -38.97 9.31
N GLY A 388 -18.62 -40.09 8.83
CA GLY A 388 -19.40 -40.19 7.61
C GLY A 388 -20.70 -39.40 7.63
N GLN A 389 -21.08 -38.89 6.45
CA GLN A 389 -22.38 -38.28 6.18
C GLN A 389 -23.45 -39.36 5.92
N PRO A 390 -24.66 -39.22 6.46
CA PRO A 390 -25.81 -40.01 6.03
C PRO A 390 -26.44 -39.41 4.77
N ALA A 391 -26.90 -40.30 3.88
CA ALA A 391 -27.69 -39.97 2.70
C ALA A 391 -29.10 -39.53 3.11
N ILE A 392 -29.56 -38.38 2.61
CA ILE A 392 -30.94 -37.91 2.74
C ILE A 392 -31.53 -37.84 1.33
N GLY A 393 -32.51 -38.71 1.07
CA GLY A 393 -33.38 -38.66 -0.09
C GLY A 393 -34.63 -37.83 0.20
N GLY A 394 -35.05 -37.05 -0.79
CA GLY A 394 -36.35 -36.38 -0.90
C GLY A 394 -36.39 -35.79 -2.33
N GLY A 395 -37.31 -36.13 -3.21
CA GLY A 395 -38.76 -36.15 -3.00
C GLY A 395 -39.34 -34.86 -3.58
N GLN A 396 -39.32 -34.70 -4.92
CA GLN A 396 -39.91 -33.56 -5.61
C GLN A 396 -41.41 -33.80 -5.82
N GLN A 397 -42.26 -33.01 -5.14
CA GLN A 397 -43.66 -32.84 -5.46
C GLN A 397 -43.81 -31.72 -6.51
N GLN A 398 -44.46 -32.05 -7.63
CA GLN A 398 -44.94 -31.10 -8.64
C GLN A 398 -46.28 -30.51 -8.19
N LEU A 399 -46.39 -29.18 -8.21
CA LEU A 399 -47.64 -28.42 -8.10
C LEU A 399 -48.21 -28.15 -9.51
N PRO A 400 -49.53 -28.27 -9.71
CA PRO A 400 -50.17 -27.90 -10.97
C PRO A 400 -50.37 -26.38 -11.08
N ILE A 401 -50.20 -25.88 -12.31
CA ILE A 401 -50.48 -24.50 -12.71
C ILE A 401 -51.92 -24.46 -13.21
N ASP A 402 -52.78 -23.74 -12.50
CA ASP A 402 -54.16 -23.46 -12.92
C ASP A 402 -54.20 -22.40 -14.02
N ALA A 403 -55.07 -22.66 -15.00
CA ALA A 403 -55.36 -21.82 -16.14
C ALA A 403 -56.33 -20.67 -15.76
N ALA A 404 -56.03 -19.46 -16.22
CA ALA A 404 -56.92 -18.30 -16.11
C ALA A 404 -57.91 -18.24 -17.30
N PRO A 405 -59.14 -17.74 -17.10
CA PRO A 405 -60.16 -17.69 -18.14
C PRO A 405 -60.05 -16.46 -19.05
N HIS A 406 -60.55 -16.66 -20.27
CA HIS A 406 -60.75 -15.69 -21.34
C HIS A 406 -61.56 -14.46 -20.90
N GLN A 407 -61.11 -13.27 -21.28
CA GLN A 407 -61.84 -12.02 -21.15
C GLN A 407 -62.35 -11.59 -22.53
N GLU A 408 -63.67 -11.40 -22.64
CA GLU A 408 -64.38 -10.94 -23.83
C GLU A 408 -64.04 -9.49 -24.19
N LEU A 409 -63.91 -9.27 -25.49
CA LEU A 409 -63.60 -8.00 -26.13
C LEU A 409 -64.89 -7.20 -26.34
N ILE A 410 -65.11 -6.14 -25.56
CA ILE A 410 -66.18 -5.15 -25.83
C ILE A 410 -65.59 -4.05 -26.73
N HIS A 411 -66.12 -3.96 -27.95
CA HIS A 411 -65.72 -2.96 -28.94
C HIS A 411 -66.54 -1.68 -28.73
N VAL A 412 -65.89 -0.60 -28.27
CA VAL A 412 -66.47 0.75 -28.14
C VAL A 412 -65.97 1.62 -29.30
N PRO A 413 -66.83 2.37 -30.01
CA PRO A 413 -66.40 3.25 -31.11
C PRO A 413 -65.59 4.43 -30.57
N GLN A 414 -64.35 4.58 -31.06
CA GLN A 414 -63.48 5.70 -30.70
C GLN A 414 -63.83 6.95 -31.51
N LEU A 415 -64.19 8.02 -30.80
CA LEU A 415 -64.23 9.39 -31.30
C LEU A 415 -62.78 9.87 -31.47
N GLN A 416 -62.34 10.09 -32.71
CA GLN A 416 -61.00 10.61 -33.04
C GLN A 416 -60.88 12.08 -32.62
N LEU A 417 -60.42 12.33 -31.38
CA LEU A 417 -59.74 13.57 -31.03
C LEU A 417 -58.25 13.43 -31.34
N ALA A 418 -57.67 14.50 -31.89
CA ALA A 418 -56.24 14.60 -32.15
C ALA A 418 -55.42 14.19 -30.92
N PRO A 419 -54.41 13.32 -31.06
CA PRO A 419 -53.69 12.79 -29.91
C PRO A 419 -53.03 13.95 -29.17
N PRO A 420 -53.30 14.12 -27.87
CA PRO A 420 -52.53 15.04 -27.05
C PRO A 420 -51.06 14.64 -27.19
N GLN A 421 -50.17 15.63 -27.34
CA GLN A 421 -48.73 15.37 -27.29
C GLN A 421 -48.43 14.72 -25.94
N VAL A 422 -48.36 13.40 -25.92
CA VAL A 422 -47.99 12.64 -24.74
C VAL A 422 -46.55 13.04 -24.46
N PRO A 423 -46.26 13.70 -23.33
CA PRO A 423 -44.88 13.97 -22.97
C PRO A 423 -44.11 12.65 -23.02
N PRO A 424 -42.89 12.64 -23.59
CA PRO A 424 -42.14 11.40 -23.81
C PRO A 424 -42.16 10.57 -22.53
N LEU A 425 -42.66 9.34 -22.66
CA LEU A 425 -42.79 8.44 -21.52
C LEU A 425 -41.45 8.42 -20.77
N PRO A 426 -41.43 8.65 -19.45
CA PRO A 426 -40.20 8.51 -18.68
C PRO A 426 -39.64 7.12 -18.97
N LEU A 427 -38.41 7.04 -19.46
CA LEU A 427 -37.74 5.77 -19.74
C LEU A 427 -37.96 4.86 -18.53
N ALA A 428 -38.60 3.71 -18.77
CA ALA A 428 -38.90 2.76 -17.72
C ALA A 428 -37.60 2.48 -16.95
N ALA A 429 -37.66 2.62 -15.62
CA ALA A 429 -36.50 2.34 -14.79
C ALA A 429 -36.00 0.92 -15.09
N PRO A 430 -34.68 0.70 -15.22
CA PRO A 430 -34.14 -0.63 -15.47
C PRO A 430 -34.68 -1.61 -14.42
N THR A 431 -35.34 -2.66 -14.89
CA THR A 431 -36.04 -3.61 -14.02
C THR A 431 -35.10 -4.65 -13.42
N SER A 432 -33.91 -4.82 -14.01
CA SER A 432 -32.88 -5.73 -13.50
C SER A 432 -31.57 -5.01 -13.18
N TYR A 433 -30.87 -5.54 -12.17
CA TYR A 433 -29.50 -5.13 -11.82
C TYR A 433 -28.51 -5.24 -13.00
N LEU A 434 -28.74 -6.19 -13.92
CA LEU A 434 -27.89 -6.37 -15.09
C LEU A 434 -28.07 -5.23 -16.09
N ASP A 435 -29.30 -4.77 -16.32
CA ASP A 435 -29.57 -3.62 -17.20
C ASP A 435 -28.90 -2.36 -16.69
N TRP A 436 -28.90 -2.21 -15.36
CA TRP A 436 -28.20 -1.12 -14.70
C TRP A 436 -26.68 -1.18 -14.94
N LEU A 437 -26.05 -2.34 -14.79
CA LEU A 437 -24.62 -2.52 -15.11
C LEU A 437 -24.33 -2.21 -16.58
N TYR A 438 -25.17 -2.70 -17.50
CA TYR A 438 -24.99 -2.48 -18.92
C TYR A 438 -25.16 -1.01 -19.31
N SER A 439 -26.12 -0.29 -18.71
CA SER A 439 -26.29 1.15 -18.94
C SER A 439 -25.07 1.97 -18.53
N MET A 440 -24.28 1.47 -17.57
CA MET A 440 -23.01 2.07 -17.16
C MET A 440 -21.80 1.59 -17.98
N GLY A 441 -22.01 0.72 -18.97
CA GLY A 441 -20.94 0.13 -19.78
C GLY A 441 -20.14 -0.96 -19.07
N LEU A 442 -20.70 -1.59 -18.02
CA LEU A 442 -20.01 -2.57 -17.20
C LEU A 442 -20.51 -3.99 -17.46
N SER A 443 -19.64 -4.98 -17.27
CA SER A 443 -20.00 -6.39 -17.44
C SER A 443 -20.74 -6.94 -16.22
N SER A 444 -21.52 -8.01 -16.41
CA SER A 444 -22.16 -8.77 -15.34
C SER A 444 -21.18 -9.29 -14.27
N GLU A 445 -19.91 -9.51 -14.66
CA GLU A 445 -18.83 -9.96 -13.78
C GLU A 445 -18.17 -8.82 -13.00
N ALA A 446 -18.47 -7.55 -13.33
CA ALA A 446 -17.83 -6.40 -12.72
C ALA A 446 -17.93 -6.41 -11.19
N LEU A 447 -19.10 -6.75 -10.64
CA LEU A 447 -19.30 -6.82 -9.19
C LEU A 447 -18.41 -7.86 -8.51
N LYS A 448 -18.36 -9.08 -9.06
CA LYS A 448 -17.52 -10.15 -8.55
C LYS A 448 -16.05 -9.73 -8.56
N ASN A 449 -15.62 -9.10 -9.64
CA ASN A 449 -14.26 -8.61 -9.78
C ASN A 449 -13.95 -7.42 -8.87
N MET A 450 -14.92 -6.52 -8.62
CA MET A 450 -14.80 -5.46 -7.62
C MET A 450 -14.60 -6.04 -6.22
N LEU A 451 -15.32 -7.11 -5.85
CA LEU A 451 -15.14 -7.79 -4.57
C LEU A 451 -13.74 -8.41 -4.44
N ILE A 452 -13.25 -9.03 -5.52
CA ILE A 452 -11.88 -9.56 -5.56
C ILE A 452 -10.89 -8.39 -5.38
N CYS A 453 -11.04 -7.30 -6.14
CA CYS A 453 -10.19 -6.13 -6.01
C CYS A 453 -10.20 -5.57 -4.57
N PHE A 454 -11.37 -5.48 -3.93
CA PHE A 454 -11.51 -5.05 -2.54
C PHE A 454 -10.68 -5.91 -1.57
N GLN A 455 -10.79 -7.25 -1.68
CA GLN A 455 -10.01 -8.17 -0.83
C GLN A 455 -8.51 -7.97 -1.01
N TRP A 456 -8.09 -7.70 -2.24
CA TRP A 456 -6.69 -7.53 -2.60
C TRP A 456 -6.12 -6.15 -2.25
N MET A 457 -6.96 -5.12 -2.19
CA MET A 457 -6.57 -3.77 -1.79
C MET A 457 -6.09 -3.67 -0.34
N VAL A 458 -6.37 -4.68 0.50
CA VAL A 458 -5.82 -4.77 1.87
C VAL A 458 -4.29 -4.80 1.86
N PHE A 459 -3.65 -5.50 0.92
CA PHE A 459 -2.20 -5.61 0.86
C PHE A 459 -1.47 -4.31 0.51
N PRO A 460 -1.82 -3.57 -0.57
CA PRO A 460 -1.23 -2.26 -0.82
C PRO A 460 -1.57 -1.29 0.31
N PHE A 461 -2.77 -1.33 0.89
CA PHE A 461 -3.11 -0.51 2.04
C PHE A 461 -2.17 -0.75 3.24
N LEU A 462 -1.90 -2.01 3.59
CA LEU A 462 -0.93 -2.36 4.62
C LEU A 462 0.50 -1.93 4.24
N GLY A 463 0.89 -2.09 2.98
CA GLY A 463 2.17 -1.59 2.47
C GLY A 463 2.35 -0.09 2.65
N GLN A 464 1.31 0.70 2.34
CA GLN A 464 1.31 2.16 2.55
C GLN A 464 1.40 2.53 4.03
N TRP A 465 0.67 1.83 4.90
CA TRP A 465 0.78 2.06 6.35
C TRP A 465 2.17 1.74 6.90
N LEU A 466 2.79 0.64 6.47
CA LEU A 466 4.15 0.31 6.88
C LEU A 466 5.15 1.32 6.33
N PHE A 467 4.99 1.73 5.08
CA PHE A 467 5.81 2.78 4.48
C PHE A 467 5.74 4.06 5.32
N TRP A 468 4.53 4.55 5.64
CA TRP A 468 4.35 5.78 6.40
C TRP A 468 4.72 5.67 7.87
N ALA A 469 4.43 4.56 8.53
CA ALA A 469 4.86 4.32 9.90
C ALA A 469 6.39 4.27 10.01
N GLY A 470 7.05 3.59 9.05
CA GLY A 470 8.50 3.60 8.93
C GLY A 470 9.02 5.01 8.67
N PHE A 471 8.47 5.71 7.68
CA PHE A 471 8.89 7.06 7.30
C PHE A 471 8.75 8.07 8.45
N VAL A 472 7.60 8.16 9.10
CA VAL A 472 7.36 9.13 10.19
C VAL A 472 8.29 8.88 11.38
N ASN A 473 8.48 7.62 11.78
CA ASN A 473 9.40 7.29 12.88
C ASN A 473 10.86 7.45 12.48
N PHE A 474 11.19 7.24 11.21
CA PHE A 474 12.53 7.46 10.68
C PHE A 474 12.88 8.95 10.63
N ALA A 475 11.93 9.79 10.21
CA ALA A 475 12.07 11.22 10.01
C ALA A 475 12.13 12.05 11.29
N GLU A 476 11.36 11.70 12.34
CA GLU A 476 11.10 12.45 13.60
C GLU A 476 10.73 13.93 13.48
N ASP A 477 11.56 14.75 12.83
CA ASP A 477 11.48 16.21 12.78
C ASP A 477 11.01 16.74 11.41
N LEU A 478 10.75 15.87 10.43
CA LEU A 478 9.98 16.25 9.23
C LEU A 478 8.49 16.41 9.52
#